data_AF-A0A969USH2-F1
#
_entry.id   AF-A0A969USH2-F1
#
_cell.length_a   1.000
_cell.length_b   1.000
_cell.length_c   1.000
_cell.angle_alpha   90.00
_cell.angle_beta   90.00
_cell.angle_gamma   90.00
#
_symmetry.space_group_name_H-M   'P 1'
#
loop_
_entity.id
_entity.type
_entity.pdbx_description
1 polymer ?
#
loop_
_entity_poly.entity_id
_entity_poly.type
_entity_poly.pdbx_seq_one_letter_code
_entity_poly.pdbx_strand_id
1 'polypeptide(L)' 'MQADGTYEQVEESIALLGLPIALLEEALGQLSEGTNINVALWFSQQIANLETAQS' A
#
# COMPACT_ATOMS: atom_id res chain seq x y z
N MET A 1 -10.03 -13.90 6.84
CA MET A 1 -10.95 -13.89 8.00
C MET A 1 -10.20 -14.59 9.11
N GLN A 2 -9.86 -13.88 10.19
CA GLN A 2 -9.27 -14.54 11.34
C GLN A 2 -10.30 -15.50 11.95
N ALA A 3 -9.85 -16.44 12.79
CA ALA A 3 -10.65 -17.57 13.25
C ALA A 3 -11.91 -17.17 14.05
N ASP A 4 -12.00 -15.93 14.50
CA ASP A 4 -13.10 -15.32 15.25
C ASP A 4 -14.16 -14.64 14.35
N GLY A 5 -13.90 -14.54 13.05
CA GLY A 5 -14.80 -13.93 12.09
C GLY A 5 -14.78 -12.42 12.03
N THR A 6 -13.84 -11.76 12.71
CA THR A 6 -13.67 -10.31 12.65
C THR A 6 -12.62 -9.88 11.61
N TYR A 7 -12.84 -8.71 11.03
CA TYR A 7 -11.85 -8.02 10.22
C TYR A 7 -11.00 -7.17 11.16
N GLU A 8 -9.79 -7.61 11.44
CA GLU A 8 -8.79 -6.77 12.08
C GLU A 8 -8.08 -5.93 11.03
N GLN A 9 -7.82 -4.67 11.37
CA GLN A 9 -6.99 -3.80 10.56
C GLN A 9 -5.56 -4.33 10.60
N VAL A 10 -4.96 -4.52 9.44
CA VAL A 10 -3.56 -4.96 9.30
C VAL A 10 -2.71 -3.77 8.89
N GLU A 11 -1.51 -3.67 9.45
CA GLU A 11 -0.58 -2.59 9.14
C GLU A 11 0.15 -2.84 7.81
N GLU A 12 0.34 -4.10 7.45
CA GLU A 12 1.02 -4.53 6.23
C GLU A 12 0.17 -5.51 5.40
N SER A 13 0.40 -5.51 4.09
CA SER A 13 -0.28 -6.40 3.16
C SER A 13 0.14 -7.85 3.37
N ILE A 14 -0.86 -8.71 3.58
CA ILE A 14 -0.67 -10.16 3.60
C ILE A 14 -0.35 -10.75 2.22
N ALA A 15 -0.67 -10.02 1.14
CA ALA A 15 -0.46 -10.47 -0.24
C ALA A 15 0.86 -9.96 -0.83
N LEU A 16 1.33 -8.81 -0.35
CA LEU A 16 2.55 -8.16 -0.80
C LEU A 16 3.40 -7.83 0.42
N LEU A 17 4.36 -8.72 0.71
CA LEU A 17 5.22 -8.61 1.87
C LEU A 17 5.94 -7.25 1.90
N GLY A 18 5.93 -6.57 3.04
CA GLY A 18 6.61 -5.30 3.23
C GLY A 18 5.88 -4.09 2.64
N LEU A 19 4.67 -4.25 2.07
CA LEU A 19 3.84 -3.12 1.65
C LEU A 19 2.94 -2.66 2.81
N PRO A 20 3.12 -1.43 3.34
CA PRO A 20 2.20 -0.86 4.33
C PRO A 20 0.82 -0.60 3.74
N ILE A 21 -0.23 -0.95 4.48
CA ILE A 21 -1.62 -0.67 4.05
C ILE A 21 -1.88 0.83 3.96
N ALA A 22 -1.30 1.62 4.86
CA ALA A 22 -1.41 3.08 4.83
C ALA A 22 -0.89 3.68 3.49
N LEU A 23 0.16 3.10 2.90
CA LEU A 23 0.69 3.56 1.61
C LEU A 23 -0.27 3.23 0.46
N LEU A 24 -0.94 2.07 0.52
CA LEU A 24 -1.98 1.71 -0.44
C LEU A 24 -3.21 2.62 -0.30
N GLU A 25 -3.63 2.92 0.93
CA GLU A 25 -4.74 3.86 1.20
C GLU A 25 -4.44 5.25 0.64
N GLU A 26 -3.21 5.74 0.81
CA GLU A 26 -2.77 7.01 0.24
C GLU A 26 -2.81 6.99 -1.31
N ALA A 27 -2.37 5.90 -1.93
CA ALA A 27 -2.47 5.74 -3.39
C ALA A 27 -3.93 5.77 -3.88
N LEU A 28 -4.83 5.10 -3.17
CA LEU A 28 -6.27 5.13 -3.47
C LEU A 28 -6.87 6.53 -3.29
N GLY A 29 -6.43 7.27 -2.27
CA GLY A 29 -6.80 8.67 -2.06
C GLY A 29 -6.34 9.55 -3.22
N GLN A 30 -5.07 9.46 -3.62
CA GLN A 30 -4.54 10.23 -4.74
C GLN A 30 -5.21 9.89 -6.08
N LEU A 31 -5.67 8.65 -6.29
CA LEU A 31 -6.46 8.28 -7.48
C LEU A 31 -7.78 9.06 -7.59
N SER A 32 -8.33 9.51 -6.46
CA SER A 32 -9.57 10.31 -6.47
C SER A 32 -9.35 11.78 -6.84
N GLU A 33 -8.10 12.26 -6.83
CA GLU A 33 -7.74 13.67 -7.04
C GLU A 33 -6.83 13.89 -8.27
N GLY A 34 -6.06 12.89 -8.67
CA GLY A 34 -5.04 12.97 -9.72
C GLY A 34 -5.38 12.17 -10.99
N THR A 35 -4.37 12.00 -11.85
CA THR A 35 -4.46 11.09 -13.00
C THR A 35 -3.88 9.74 -12.65
N ASN A 36 -4.50 8.66 -13.13
CA ASN A 36 -4.06 7.28 -12.87
C ASN A 36 -2.56 7.07 -13.17
N ILE A 37 -2.04 7.71 -14.21
CA ILE A 37 -0.63 7.60 -14.62
C ILE A 37 0.29 8.21 -13.55
N ASN A 38 -0.03 9.41 -13.05
CA ASN A 38 0.81 10.09 -12.07
C ASN A 38 0.82 9.32 -10.74
N VAL A 39 -0.33 8.81 -10.31
CA VAL A 39 -0.43 8.03 -9.07
C VAL A 39 0.30 6.70 -9.19
N ALA A 40 0.19 6.01 -10.33
CA ALA A 40 0.94 4.78 -10.58
C ALA A 40 2.46 5.00 -10.56
N LEU A 41 2.93 6.10 -11.15
CA LEU A 41 4.35 6.46 -11.16
C LEU A 41 4.86 6.82 -9.75
N TRP A 42 4.08 7.55 -8.96
CA TRP A 42 4.43 7.86 -7.57
C TRP A 42 4.45 6.59 -6.72
N PHE A 43 3.42 5.75 -6.81
CA PHE A 43 3.31 4.54 -6.00
C PHE A 43 4.44 3.54 -6.27
N SER A 44 4.88 3.40 -7.53
CA SER A 44 6.02 2.54 -7.86
C SER A 44 7.34 3.03 -7.24
N GLN A 45 7.57 4.35 -7.15
CA GLN A 45 8.73 4.91 -6.44
C GLN A 45 8.66 4.63 -4.94
N GLN A 46 7.48 4.77 -4.33
CA GLN A 46 7.30 4.46 -2.93
C GLN A 46 7.60 2.99 -2.62
N ILE A 47 7.14 2.06 -3.48
CA ILE A 47 7.46 0.64 -3.34
C ILE A 47 8.97 0.39 -3.45
N ALA A 48 9.65 0.98 -4.43
CA ALA A 48 11.10 0.82 -4.59
C ALA A 48 11.90 1.37 -3.38
N ASN A 49 11.42 2.44 -2.76
CA ASN A 49 12.02 3.00 -1.55
C ASN A 49 11.90 2.05 -0.34
N LEU A 50 10.81 1.28 -0.24
CA LEU A 50 10.64 0.27 0.80
C LEU A 50 11.66 -0.87 0.66
N GLU A 51 11.89 -1.37 -0.57
CA GLU A 51 12.89 -2.41 -0.83
C GLU A 51 14.31 -1.95 -0.46
N THR A 52 14.61 -0.67 -0.74
CA THR A 52 15.91 -0.08 -0.40
C THR A 52 16.10 0.11 1.11
N ALA A 53 15.03 0.48 1.84
CA ALA A 53 15.08 0.69 3.28
C ALA A 53 15.19 -0.61 4.10
N GLN A 54 14.87 -1.76 3.51
CA GLN A 54 14.99 -3.08 4.14
C GLN A 54 16.31 -3.81 3.82
N SER A 55 17.20 -3.20 3.02
CA SER A 55 18.50 -3.75 2.60
C SER A 55 19.66 -3.42 3.53
#